data_AF-A0A661L0H6-F1
#
_entry.id   AF-A0A661L0H6-F1
#
_cell.length_a   1.000
_cell.length_b   1.000
_cell.length_c   1.000
_cell.angle_alpha   90.00
_cell.angle_beta   90.00
_cell.angle_gamma   90.00
#
_symmetry.space_group_name_H-M   'P 1'
#
loop_
_entity.id
_entity.type
_entity.pdbx_description
1 polymer ?
#
loop_
_entity_poly.entity_id
_entity_poly.type
_entity_poly.pdbx_seq_one_letter_code
_entity_poly.pdbx_strand_id
1 'polypeptide(L)'
;MITRLEETSPGSAVVMITGYPSIERATEAMKRGAMDYVAKPFTPDEIIKAVDEAIQRKEGEERKVIERFGALTKTGKISLPSIDEKMLQTLSAAIDERRQMEAKPSLEALSEPERLEEMTLAVLNKYARDTNNLIPILQAIHSYAGYLSYETIGLIARELKISEHEIFGTASFYAQFKFEKPGQHLIRCCTGTACFVGGGGVILEAVESKLDIVPGQTTKDGMFSLERVACLGCCALAPVVTIDGEVYGQMSPAKLSRAIDKIYRTESVKSD
;
A
#
# COMPACT_ATOMS: atom_id res chain seq x y z
N MET A 1 -17.15 -15.44 -16.71
CA MET A 1 -16.53 -14.81 -15.52
C MET A 1 -17.40 -13.67 -14.99
N ILE A 2 -17.79 -12.70 -15.84
CA ILE A 2 -18.71 -11.62 -15.44
C ILE A 2 -20.07 -12.15 -14.98
N THR A 3 -20.70 -13.08 -15.73
CA THR A 3 -21.97 -13.71 -15.34
C THR A 3 -21.91 -14.41 -13.98
N ARG A 4 -20.76 -15.02 -13.64
CA ARG A 4 -20.53 -15.62 -12.32
C ARG A 4 -20.42 -14.57 -11.23
N LEU A 5 -19.85 -13.39 -11.52
CA LEU A 5 -19.81 -12.28 -10.59
C LEU A 5 -21.20 -11.68 -10.37
N GLU A 6 -22.05 -11.58 -11.41
CA GLU A 6 -23.45 -11.16 -11.24
C GLU A 6 -24.25 -12.15 -10.37
N GLU A 7 -24.03 -13.45 -10.54
CA GLU A 7 -24.68 -14.49 -9.72
C GLU A 7 -24.21 -14.47 -8.25
N THR A 8 -22.93 -14.19 -7.99
CA THR A 8 -22.35 -14.26 -6.64
C THR A 8 -22.39 -12.91 -5.91
N SER A 9 -22.48 -11.80 -6.65
CA SER A 9 -22.56 -10.43 -6.12
C SER A 9 -23.37 -9.54 -7.08
N PRO A 10 -24.71 -9.63 -7.04
CA PRO A 10 -25.57 -8.82 -7.88
C PRO A 10 -25.34 -7.32 -7.64
N GLY A 11 -25.17 -6.55 -8.72
CA GLY A 11 -24.96 -5.11 -8.65
C GLY A 11 -23.52 -4.67 -8.39
N SER A 12 -22.52 -5.56 -8.43
CA SER A 12 -21.10 -5.15 -8.38
C SER A 12 -20.69 -4.34 -9.62
N ALA A 13 -19.88 -3.30 -9.41
CA ALA A 13 -19.30 -2.52 -10.50
C ALA A 13 -18.13 -3.27 -11.13
N VAL A 14 -18.33 -3.81 -12.33
CA VAL A 14 -17.31 -4.64 -13.01
C VAL A 14 -16.61 -3.84 -14.10
N VAL A 15 -15.30 -3.62 -13.95
CA VAL A 15 -14.42 -3.05 -14.98
C VAL A 15 -13.57 -4.16 -15.57
N MET A 16 -13.61 -4.36 -16.90
CA MET A 16 -12.86 -5.42 -17.55
C MET A 16 -11.50 -4.93 -18.05
N ILE A 17 -10.43 -5.63 -17.65
CA ILE A 17 -9.06 -5.32 -18.08
C ILE A 17 -8.54 -6.40 -19.03
N THR A 18 -7.96 -6.04 -20.18
CA THR A 18 -7.41 -7.03 -21.13
C THR A 18 -6.17 -6.56 -21.89
N GLY A 19 -5.31 -7.52 -22.26
CA GLY A 19 -4.11 -7.31 -23.08
C GLY A 19 -4.30 -7.45 -24.58
N TYR A 20 -5.51 -7.76 -25.04
CA TYR A 20 -5.86 -7.81 -26.46
C TYR A 20 -7.07 -6.91 -26.71
N PRO A 21 -6.87 -5.62 -27.01
CA PRO A 21 -7.95 -4.72 -27.33
C PRO A 21 -8.59 -5.12 -28.67
N SER A 22 -9.88 -5.46 -28.64
CA SER A 22 -10.69 -5.51 -29.85
C SER A 22 -12.07 -4.96 -29.54
N ILE A 23 -12.64 -4.20 -30.49
CA ILE A 23 -13.97 -3.58 -30.36
C ILE A 23 -15.03 -4.65 -30.07
N GLU A 24 -14.89 -5.81 -30.69
CA GLU A 24 -15.76 -6.99 -30.49
C GLU A 24 -15.70 -7.51 -29.05
N ARG A 25 -14.51 -7.56 -28.43
CA ARG A 25 -14.35 -8.02 -27.04
C ARG A 25 -14.82 -6.99 -26.03
N ALA A 26 -14.62 -5.70 -26.31
CA ALA A 26 -15.13 -4.62 -25.47
C ALA A 26 -16.67 -4.62 -25.49
N THR A 27 -17.29 -4.68 -26.67
CA THR A 27 -18.76 -4.72 -26.81
C THR A 27 -19.38 -5.98 -26.20
N GLU A 28 -18.73 -7.14 -26.34
CA GLU A 28 -19.20 -8.39 -25.70
C GLU A 28 -19.11 -8.35 -24.17
N ALA A 29 -18.08 -7.70 -23.61
CA ALA A 29 -17.96 -7.52 -22.17
C ALA A 29 -19.06 -6.60 -21.62
N MET A 30 -19.35 -5.50 -22.32
CA MET A 30 -20.42 -4.58 -21.95
C MET A 30 -21.80 -5.27 -21.99
N LYS A 31 -22.07 -6.09 -23.02
CA LYS A 31 -23.30 -6.88 -23.12
C LYS A 31 -23.48 -7.89 -21.96
N ARG A 32 -22.38 -8.29 -21.32
CA ARG A 32 -22.36 -9.25 -20.21
C ARG A 32 -22.32 -8.58 -18.84
N GLY A 33 -22.50 -7.26 -18.75
CA GLY A 33 -22.60 -6.53 -17.48
C GLY A 33 -21.31 -5.86 -17.01
N ALA A 34 -20.25 -5.80 -17.84
CA ALA A 34 -19.15 -4.87 -17.54
C ALA A 34 -19.63 -3.43 -17.70
N MET A 35 -19.30 -2.57 -16.75
CA MET A 35 -19.60 -1.14 -16.80
C MET A 35 -18.55 -0.33 -17.53
N ASP A 36 -17.32 -0.82 -17.56
CA ASP A 36 -16.23 -0.20 -18.30
C ASP A 36 -15.16 -1.20 -18.72
N TYR A 37 -14.26 -0.76 -19.60
CA TYR A 37 -13.23 -1.57 -20.23
C TYR A 37 -11.89 -0.83 -20.34
N VAL A 38 -10.82 -1.44 -19.85
CA VAL A 38 -9.45 -0.88 -19.92
C VAL A 38 -8.53 -1.84 -20.69
N ALA A 39 -7.86 -1.31 -21.71
CA ALA A 39 -6.89 -2.06 -22.51
C ALA A 39 -5.46 -1.84 -21.97
N LYS A 40 -4.64 -2.90 -21.93
CA LYS A 40 -3.20 -2.77 -21.69
C LYS A 40 -2.45 -2.35 -22.97
N PRO A 41 -1.33 -1.61 -22.84
CA PRO A 41 -0.81 -1.03 -21.60
C PRO A 41 -1.64 0.17 -21.15
N PHE A 42 -1.83 0.33 -19.84
CA PHE A 42 -2.56 1.44 -19.23
C PHE A 42 -1.69 2.16 -18.20
N THR A 43 -2.06 3.40 -17.88
CA THR A 43 -1.45 4.18 -16.79
C THR A 43 -2.26 4.04 -15.48
N PRO A 44 -1.67 4.31 -14.30
CA PRO A 44 -2.43 4.33 -13.03
C PRO A 44 -3.64 5.27 -13.09
N ASP A 45 -3.50 6.43 -13.72
CA ASP A 45 -4.57 7.44 -13.86
C ASP A 45 -5.75 6.91 -14.69
N GLU A 46 -5.48 6.12 -15.74
CA GLU A 46 -6.51 5.48 -16.56
C GLU A 46 -7.33 4.45 -15.77
N ILE A 47 -6.71 3.72 -14.84
CA ILE A 47 -7.42 2.78 -13.97
C ILE A 47 -8.29 3.55 -12.98
N ILE A 48 -7.73 4.57 -12.32
CA ILE A 48 -8.45 5.37 -11.33
C ILE A 48 -9.70 5.98 -11.97
N LYS A 49 -9.55 6.59 -13.15
CA LYS A 49 -10.67 7.15 -13.90
C LYS A 49 -11.74 6.11 -14.25
N ALA A 50 -11.35 4.95 -14.74
CA ALA A 50 -12.30 3.89 -15.10
C ALA A 50 -13.06 3.36 -13.87
N VAL A 51 -12.40 3.30 -12.70
CA VAL A 51 -13.03 2.90 -11.44
C VAL A 51 -13.99 3.98 -10.94
N ASP A 52 -13.59 5.25 -10.95
CA ASP A 52 -14.43 6.37 -10.50
C ASP A 52 -15.69 6.49 -11.37
N GLU A 53 -15.55 6.37 -12.69
CA GLU A 53 -16.69 6.40 -13.63
C GLU A 53 -17.63 5.21 -13.40
N ALA A 54 -17.09 4.01 -13.11
CA ALA A 54 -17.90 2.86 -12.80
C ALA A 54 -18.69 3.06 -11.49
N ILE A 55 -18.06 3.57 -10.43
CA ILE A 55 -18.73 3.85 -9.15
C ILE A 55 -19.86 4.86 -9.34
N GLN A 56 -19.61 5.98 -10.01
CA GLN A 56 -20.62 7.03 -10.23
C GLN A 56 -21.82 6.55 -11.04
N ARG A 57 -21.61 5.72 -12.07
CA ARG A 57 -22.71 5.14 -12.87
C ARG A 57 -23.60 4.23 -12.01
N LYS A 58 -22.99 3.40 -11.16
CA LYS A 58 -23.74 2.52 -10.24
C LYS A 58 -24.59 3.32 -9.25
N GLU A 59 -24.00 4.31 -8.58
CA GLU A 59 -24.74 5.17 -7.65
C GLU A 59 -25.90 5.90 -8.33
N GLY A 60 -25.70 6.34 -9.59
CA GLY A 60 -26.74 6.97 -10.40
C GLY A 60 -27.87 6.02 -10.80
N GLU A 61 -27.58 4.75 -11.11
CA GLU A 61 -28.59 3.74 -11.43
C GLU A 61 -29.40 3.34 -10.20
N GLU A 62 -28.74 3.08 -9.07
CA GLU A 62 -29.41 2.78 -7.79
C GLU A 62 -30.33 3.94 -7.37
N ARG A 63 -29.86 5.19 -7.51
CA ARG A 63 -30.66 6.39 -7.21
C ARG A 63 -31.90 6.51 -8.10
N LYS A 64 -31.78 6.22 -9.40
CA LYS A 64 -32.93 6.22 -10.34
C LYS A 64 -33.95 5.12 -10.03
N VAL A 65 -33.49 3.95 -9.58
CA VAL A 65 -34.38 2.86 -9.15
C VAL A 65 -35.16 3.27 -7.91
N ILE A 66 -34.49 3.88 -6.92
CA ILE A 66 -35.11 4.40 -5.69
C ILE A 66 -36.12 5.53 -6.02
N GLU A 67 -35.77 6.46 -6.91
CA GLU A 67 -36.68 7.53 -7.35
C GLU A 67 -37.89 7.00 -8.12
N ARG A 68 -37.70 6.04 -9.04
CA ARG A 68 -38.81 5.37 -9.76
C ARG A 68 -39.71 4.61 -8.80
N PHE A 69 -39.16 3.89 -7.83
CA PHE A 69 -39.93 3.21 -6.79
C PHE A 69 -40.70 4.21 -5.91
N GLY A 70 -40.08 5.32 -5.54
CA GLY A 70 -40.72 6.40 -4.79
C GLY A 70 -41.84 7.12 -5.56
N ALA A 71 -41.75 7.20 -6.88
CA ALA A 71 -42.81 7.74 -7.73
C ALA A 71 -44.00 6.75 -7.87
N LEU A 72 -43.71 5.46 -7.97
CA LEU A 72 -44.72 4.40 -8.08
C LEU A 72 -45.55 4.21 -6.79
N THR A 73 -44.93 4.35 -5.61
CA THR A 73 -45.63 4.32 -4.31
C THR A 73 -46.55 5.52 -4.11
N LYS A 74 -46.20 6.71 -4.63
CA LYS A 74 -47.09 7.89 -4.63
C LYS A 74 -48.33 7.73 -5.53
N THR A 75 -48.28 6.88 -6.54
CA THR A 75 -49.40 6.62 -7.46
C THR A 75 -50.34 5.48 -7.03
N GLY A 76 -50.13 4.87 -5.86
CA GLY A 76 -51.11 3.98 -5.23
C GLY A 76 -51.40 2.67 -5.97
N LYS A 77 -50.51 2.17 -6.84
CA LYS A 77 -50.77 0.97 -7.65
C LYS A 77 -50.15 -0.34 -7.14
N ILE A 78 -49.47 -0.35 -5.99
CA ILE A 78 -48.98 -1.60 -5.37
C ILE A 78 -49.06 -1.46 -3.84
N SER A 79 -49.73 -2.40 -3.15
CA SER A 79 -49.61 -2.56 -1.71
C SER A 79 -48.31 -3.30 -1.39
N LEU A 80 -47.41 -2.68 -0.61
CA LEU A 80 -46.30 -3.41 0.00
C LEU A 80 -46.87 -4.52 0.91
N PRO A 81 -46.32 -5.75 0.93
CA PRO A 81 -46.50 -6.59 2.10
C PRO A 81 -45.93 -5.80 3.27
N SER A 82 -46.76 -5.58 4.29
CA SER A 82 -46.44 -4.82 5.50
C SER A 82 -45.01 -5.10 5.94
N ILE A 83 -44.16 -4.08 5.87
CA ILE A 83 -42.80 -4.17 6.41
C ILE A 83 -42.99 -4.35 7.92
N ASP A 84 -42.78 -5.58 8.40
CA ASP A 84 -42.85 -5.88 9.82
C ASP A 84 -41.87 -4.97 10.56
N GLU A 85 -42.27 -4.52 11.75
CA GLU A 85 -41.47 -3.66 12.64
C GLU A 85 -40.07 -4.23 12.89
N LYS A 86 -39.96 -5.56 12.84
CA LYS A 86 -38.71 -6.35 12.87
C LYS A 86 -37.79 -6.07 11.69
N MET A 87 -38.33 -5.90 10.48
CA MET A 87 -37.56 -5.63 9.26
C MET A 87 -37.05 -4.17 9.23
N LEU A 88 -37.81 -3.22 9.79
CA LEU A 88 -37.33 -1.86 10.06
C LEU A 88 -36.20 -1.84 11.10
N GLN A 89 -36.27 -2.71 12.11
CA GLN A 89 -35.18 -2.91 13.07
C GLN A 89 -33.95 -3.55 12.41
N THR A 90 -34.11 -4.54 11.53
CA THR A 90 -32.97 -5.12 10.80
C THR A 90 -32.34 -4.13 9.83
N LEU A 91 -33.15 -3.28 9.17
CA LEU A 91 -32.67 -2.24 8.27
C LEU A 91 -31.99 -1.09 9.01
N SER A 92 -32.52 -0.65 10.16
CA SER A 92 -31.85 0.35 11.00
C SER A 92 -30.56 -0.20 11.61
N ALA A 93 -30.54 -1.46 12.06
CA ALA A 93 -29.31 -2.13 12.49
C ALA A 93 -28.28 -2.25 11.37
N ALA A 94 -28.70 -2.60 10.14
CA ALA A 94 -27.79 -2.69 8.99
C ALA A 94 -27.29 -1.31 8.50
N ILE A 95 -28.09 -0.25 8.64
CA ILE A 95 -27.71 1.13 8.36
C ILE A 95 -26.77 1.67 9.46
N ASP A 96 -27.00 1.31 10.72
CA ASP A 96 -26.12 1.66 11.84
C ASP A 96 -24.78 0.88 11.77
N GLU A 97 -24.78 -0.38 11.33
CA GLU A 97 -23.56 -1.15 11.02
C GLU A 97 -22.76 -0.52 9.88
N ARG A 98 -23.43 -0.02 8.82
CA ARG A 98 -22.76 0.73 7.75
C ARG A 98 -22.25 2.09 8.22
N ARG A 99 -23.00 2.81 9.05
CA ARG A 99 -22.53 4.06 9.67
C ARG A 99 -21.33 3.83 10.59
N GLN A 100 -21.26 2.71 11.30
CA GLN A 100 -20.08 2.35 12.11
C GLN A 100 -18.85 1.99 11.25
N MET A 101 -19.05 1.50 10.02
CA MET A 101 -17.95 1.34 9.05
C MET A 101 -17.48 2.69 8.46
N GLU A 102 -18.38 3.65 8.26
CA GLU A 102 -18.04 5.00 7.76
C GLU A 102 -17.59 5.98 8.86
N ALA A 103 -17.86 5.67 10.13
CA ALA A 103 -17.51 6.49 11.30
C ALA A 103 -16.28 5.97 12.06
N LYS A 104 -15.32 5.34 11.38
CA LYS A 104 -13.97 5.20 11.95
C LYS A 104 -13.24 6.52 11.74
N PRO A 105 -12.66 7.12 12.80
CA PRO A 105 -12.00 8.42 12.68
C PRO A 105 -10.95 8.34 11.58
N SER A 106 -10.91 9.36 10.72
CA SER A 106 -9.86 9.55 9.73
C SER A 106 -8.51 9.19 10.36
N LEU A 107 -7.83 8.16 9.82
CA LEU A 107 -6.54 7.65 10.32
C LEU A 107 -5.51 8.77 10.54
N GLU A 108 -5.70 9.92 9.92
CA GLU A 108 -4.91 11.14 10.05
C GLU A 108 -4.91 11.78 11.45
N ALA A 109 -5.88 11.46 12.33
CA ALA A 109 -6.04 12.11 13.64
C ALA A 109 -5.39 11.34 14.82
N LEU A 110 -4.97 10.09 14.64
CA LEU A 110 -4.39 9.25 15.69
C LEU A 110 -2.87 9.46 15.81
N SER A 111 -2.25 9.11 16.93
CA SER A 111 -0.78 9.09 17.00
C SER A 111 -0.20 8.01 16.06
N GLU A 112 1.03 8.16 15.53
CA GLU A 112 1.68 7.15 14.67
C GLU A 112 1.57 5.69 15.20
N PRO A 113 1.80 5.40 16.49
CA PRO A 113 1.69 4.04 17.02
C PRO A 113 0.24 3.50 17.03
N GLU A 114 -0.75 4.32 17.37
CA GLU A 114 -2.16 3.90 17.41
C GLU A 114 -2.70 3.58 16.00
N ARG A 115 -2.27 4.34 14.97
CA ARG A 115 -2.62 4.04 13.56
C ARG A 115 -2.11 2.67 13.13
N LEU A 116 -0.88 2.35 13.52
CA LEU A 116 -0.21 1.12 13.12
C LEU A 116 -0.90 -0.11 13.74
N GLU A 117 -1.31 -0.01 15.00
CA GLU A 117 -2.08 -1.06 15.68
C GLU A 117 -3.45 -1.26 15.02
N GLU A 118 -4.24 -0.19 14.84
CA GLU A 118 -5.56 -0.29 14.21
C GLU A 118 -5.51 -0.86 12.79
N MET A 119 -4.51 -0.43 12.00
CA MET A 119 -4.29 -0.93 10.65
C MET A 119 -3.93 -2.42 10.67
N THR A 120 -3.04 -2.83 11.58
CA THR A 120 -2.64 -4.23 11.73
C THR A 120 -3.84 -5.11 12.05
N LEU A 121 -4.69 -4.68 12.97
CA LEU A 121 -5.93 -5.38 13.31
C LEU A 121 -6.90 -5.45 12.13
N ALA A 122 -7.03 -4.37 11.35
CA ALA A 122 -7.87 -4.35 10.15
C ALA A 122 -7.38 -5.36 9.09
N VAL A 123 -6.07 -5.42 8.85
CA VAL A 123 -5.45 -6.40 7.94
C VAL A 123 -5.67 -7.82 8.45
N LEU A 124 -5.44 -8.09 9.73
CA LEU A 124 -5.64 -9.41 10.32
C LEU A 124 -7.08 -9.90 10.18
N ASN A 125 -8.06 -9.02 10.39
CA ASN A 125 -9.47 -9.34 10.19
C ASN A 125 -9.81 -9.65 8.72
N LYS A 126 -9.20 -8.92 7.76
CA LYS A 126 -9.37 -9.18 6.31
C LYS A 126 -8.93 -10.59 5.92
N TYR A 127 -7.88 -11.12 6.55
CA TYR A 127 -7.36 -12.47 6.29
C TYR A 127 -7.89 -13.52 7.26
N ALA A 128 -8.98 -13.22 7.99
CA ALA A 128 -9.63 -14.10 8.97
C ALA A 128 -8.67 -14.68 10.04
N ARG A 129 -7.54 -13.99 10.29
CA ARG A 129 -6.50 -14.42 11.24
C ARG A 129 -5.98 -15.83 10.98
N ASP A 130 -5.93 -16.23 9.71
CA ASP A 130 -5.40 -17.53 9.31
C ASP A 130 -3.87 -17.47 9.21
N THR A 131 -3.19 -18.40 9.88
CA THR A 131 -1.73 -18.54 9.88
C THR A 131 -1.19 -18.89 8.50
N ASN A 132 -1.97 -19.55 7.64
CA ASN A 132 -1.56 -19.83 6.26
C ASN A 132 -1.38 -18.56 5.42
N ASN A 133 -1.97 -17.44 5.86
CA ASN A 133 -1.87 -16.14 5.20
C ASN A 133 -0.81 -15.23 5.83
N LEU A 134 0.14 -15.75 6.62
CA LEU A 134 1.16 -14.95 7.29
C LEU A 134 1.93 -14.05 6.32
N ILE A 135 2.42 -14.58 5.18
CA ILE A 135 3.15 -13.78 4.18
C ILE A 135 2.27 -12.66 3.60
N PRO A 136 1.05 -12.92 3.07
CA PRO A 136 0.12 -11.86 2.65
C PRO A 136 -0.16 -10.81 3.73
N ILE A 137 -0.33 -11.22 4.99
CA ILE A 137 -0.57 -10.31 6.11
C ILE A 137 0.64 -9.38 6.31
N LEU A 138 1.85 -9.95 6.38
CA LEU A 138 3.09 -9.18 6.50
C LEU A 138 3.30 -8.24 5.32
N GLN A 139 2.99 -8.67 4.09
CA GLN A 139 3.06 -7.83 2.89
C GLN A 139 2.08 -6.67 2.93
N ALA A 140 0.82 -6.92 3.35
CA ALA A 140 -0.18 -5.88 3.46
C ALA A 140 0.26 -4.82 4.48
N ILE A 141 0.68 -5.24 5.67
CA ILE A 141 1.16 -4.32 6.73
C ILE A 141 2.39 -3.55 6.26
N HIS A 142 3.38 -4.23 5.68
CA HIS A 142 4.59 -3.60 5.15
C HIS A 142 4.28 -2.61 4.01
N SER A 143 3.26 -2.87 3.19
CA SER A 143 2.85 -1.95 2.13
C SER A 143 2.27 -0.64 2.68
N TYR A 144 1.71 -0.65 3.89
CA TYR A 144 1.20 0.56 4.54
C TYR A 144 2.27 1.28 5.34
N ALA A 145 3.01 0.54 6.18
CA ALA A 145 3.96 1.13 7.12
C ALA A 145 5.37 1.31 6.54
N GLY A 146 5.74 0.54 5.51
CA GLY A 146 7.10 0.51 4.95
C GLY A 146 8.13 -0.27 5.77
N TYR A 147 7.74 -0.78 6.94
CA TYR A 147 8.56 -1.60 7.84
C TYR A 147 7.66 -2.44 8.76
N LEU A 148 8.26 -3.41 9.46
CA LEU A 148 7.61 -4.29 10.42
C LEU A 148 8.27 -4.11 11.79
N SER A 149 7.69 -3.24 12.64
CA SER A 149 8.22 -3.01 13.98
C SER A 149 8.08 -4.26 14.87
N TYR A 150 8.90 -4.36 15.91
CA TYR A 150 8.77 -5.38 16.96
C TYR A 150 7.36 -5.39 17.58
N GLU A 151 6.77 -4.23 17.82
CA GLU A 151 5.41 -4.09 18.35
C GLU A 151 4.37 -4.69 17.39
N THR A 152 4.52 -4.41 16.08
CA THR A 152 3.65 -4.95 15.03
C THR A 152 3.74 -6.47 14.96
N ILE A 153 4.96 -7.00 15.02
CA ILE A 153 5.20 -8.46 15.02
C ILE A 153 4.61 -9.11 16.27
N GLY A 154 4.79 -8.50 17.45
CA GLY A 154 4.19 -8.98 18.69
C GLY A 154 2.66 -8.96 18.67
N LEU A 155 2.05 -7.97 18.01
CA LEU A 155 0.61 -7.92 17.80
C LEU A 155 0.14 -9.07 16.89
N ILE A 156 0.82 -9.28 15.75
CA ILE A 156 0.51 -10.40 14.83
C ILE A 156 0.68 -11.75 15.54
N ALA A 157 1.75 -11.93 16.32
CA ALA A 157 2.03 -13.15 17.07
C ALA A 157 0.88 -13.50 18.04
N ARG A 158 0.42 -12.50 18.80
CA ARG A 158 -0.71 -12.66 19.74
C ARG A 158 -2.01 -13.02 19.03
N GLU A 159 -2.31 -12.38 17.91
CA GLU A 159 -3.56 -12.58 17.17
C GLU A 159 -3.59 -13.90 16.39
N LEU A 160 -2.46 -14.30 15.81
CA LEU A 160 -2.32 -15.56 15.06
C LEU A 160 -1.95 -16.76 15.95
N LYS A 161 -1.67 -16.54 17.23
CA LYS A 161 -1.25 -17.56 18.22
C LYS A 161 -0.01 -18.36 17.79
N ILE A 162 0.94 -17.68 17.17
CA ILE A 162 2.24 -18.21 16.76
C ILE A 162 3.37 -17.47 17.49
N SER A 163 4.55 -18.06 17.54
CA SER A 163 5.69 -17.42 18.21
C SER A 163 6.24 -16.25 17.38
N GLU A 164 6.70 -15.18 18.04
CA GLU A 164 7.39 -14.07 17.37
C GLU A 164 8.60 -14.57 16.56
N HIS A 165 9.33 -15.57 17.07
CA HIS A 165 10.48 -16.17 16.38
C HIS A 165 10.12 -16.79 15.04
N GLU A 166 8.95 -17.42 14.94
CA GLU A 166 8.46 -18.00 13.69
C GLU A 166 8.13 -16.91 12.66
N ILE A 167 7.55 -15.79 13.11
CA ILE A 167 7.28 -14.63 12.27
C ILE A 167 8.59 -13.98 11.82
N PHE A 168 9.52 -13.75 12.75
CA PHE A 168 10.84 -13.19 12.45
C PHE A 168 11.61 -14.05 11.47
N GLY A 169 11.69 -15.37 11.71
CA GLY A 169 12.38 -16.30 10.83
C GLY A 169 11.77 -16.32 9.42
N THR A 170 10.45 -16.23 9.34
CA THR A 170 9.73 -16.14 8.07
C THR A 170 9.98 -14.81 7.38
N ALA A 171 9.87 -13.68 8.10
CA ALA A 171 10.04 -12.34 7.54
C ALA A 171 11.50 -12.07 7.12
N SER A 172 12.48 -12.51 7.90
CA SER A 172 13.90 -12.32 7.60
C SER A 172 14.36 -13.07 6.34
N PHE A 173 13.61 -14.10 5.91
CA PHE A 173 13.88 -14.82 4.68
C PHE A 173 13.64 -13.95 3.42
N TYR A 174 12.73 -12.98 3.50
CA TYR A 174 12.39 -12.13 2.36
C TYR A 174 13.06 -10.76 2.49
N ALA A 175 13.98 -10.45 1.57
CA ALA A 175 14.74 -9.19 1.55
C ALA A 175 13.86 -7.92 1.47
N GLN A 176 12.60 -8.05 1.06
CA GLN A 176 11.66 -6.94 0.98
C GLN A 176 11.21 -6.43 2.36
N PHE A 177 11.23 -7.29 3.39
CA PHE A 177 10.74 -6.93 4.71
C PHE A 177 11.85 -6.24 5.50
N LYS A 178 11.60 -5.00 5.90
CA LYS A 178 12.47 -4.23 6.78
C LYS A 178 11.87 -4.20 8.19
N PHE A 179 12.70 -4.28 9.22
CA PHE A 179 12.26 -4.28 10.64
C PHE A 179 12.42 -2.92 11.33
N GLU A 180 13.15 -2.02 10.71
CA GLU A 180 13.39 -0.66 11.19
C GLU A 180 12.69 0.34 10.28
N LYS A 181 12.21 1.45 10.88
CA LYS A 181 11.61 2.55 10.13
C LYS A 181 12.65 3.08 9.12
N PRO A 182 12.31 3.20 7.82
CA PRO A 182 13.21 3.84 6.87
C PRO A 182 13.39 5.30 7.26
N GLY A 183 14.62 5.78 7.18
CA GLY A 183 14.95 7.18 7.37
C GLY A 183 14.38 8.03 6.26
N GLN A 184 14.33 9.34 6.50
CA GLN A 184 13.83 10.31 5.51
C GLN A 184 14.62 10.26 4.19
N HIS A 185 15.92 9.94 4.27
CA HIS A 185 16.83 9.83 3.15
C HIS A 185 17.46 8.44 3.06
N LEU A 186 17.44 7.83 1.88
CA LEU A 186 18.00 6.50 1.65
C LEU A 186 19.31 6.56 0.86
N ILE A 187 20.39 6.17 1.52
CA ILE A 187 21.73 6.07 0.95
C ILE A 187 21.96 4.63 0.48
N ARG A 188 22.22 4.43 -0.82
CA ARG A 188 22.62 3.12 -1.37
C ARG A 188 24.06 3.14 -1.86
N CYS A 189 24.90 2.30 -1.26
CA CYS A 189 26.30 2.17 -1.64
C CYS A 189 26.50 0.96 -2.56
N CYS A 190 27.04 1.19 -3.76
CA CYS A 190 27.35 0.11 -4.69
C CYS A 190 28.61 -0.64 -4.26
N THR A 191 28.48 -1.96 -4.11
CA THR A 191 29.59 -2.87 -3.78
C THR A 191 29.89 -3.88 -4.89
N GLY A 192 29.45 -3.58 -6.11
CA GLY A 192 29.75 -4.37 -7.30
C GLY A 192 31.21 -4.27 -7.71
N THR A 193 31.65 -5.15 -8.61
CA THR A 193 33.08 -5.33 -8.94
C THR A 193 33.82 -4.04 -9.27
N ALA A 194 33.25 -3.19 -10.13
CA ALA A 194 33.88 -1.92 -10.50
C ALA A 194 34.01 -0.95 -9.31
N CYS A 195 32.98 -0.88 -8.46
CA CYS A 195 33.02 -0.05 -7.25
C CYS A 195 33.96 -0.66 -6.20
N PHE A 196 34.00 -1.98 -6.05
CA PHE A 196 34.91 -2.65 -5.13
C PHE A 196 36.38 -2.32 -5.46
N VAL A 197 36.78 -2.46 -6.73
CA VAL A 197 38.14 -2.08 -7.18
C VAL A 197 38.38 -0.57 -7.09
N GLY A 198 37.35 0.24 -7.36
CA GLY A 198 37.43 1.70 -7.29
C GLY A 198 37.49 2.31 -5.89
N GLY A 199 37.39 1.50 -4.82
CA GLY A 199 37.41 1.98 -3.43
C GLY A 199 36.03 2.19 -2.81
N GLY A 200 34.98 1.54 -3.33
CA GLY A 200 33.62 1.58 -2.81
C GLY A 200 33.47 1.04 -1.39
N GLY A 201 34.37 0.13 -0.96
CA GLY A 201 34.45 -0.29 0.44
C GLY A 201 34.82 0.87 1.37
N VAL A 202 35.78 1.70 0.97
CA VAL A 202 36.19 2.90 1.73
C VAL A 202 35.04 3.91 1.82
N ILE A 203 34.22 4.01 0.77
CA ILE A 203 33.04 4.87 0.80
C ILE A 203 31.99 4.32 1.77
N LEU A 204 31.76 3.01 1.78
CA LEU A 204 30.84 2.37 2.71
C LEU A 204 31.27 2.61 4.16
N GLU A 205 32.53 2.31 4.49
CA GLU A 205 33.11 2.56 5.82
C GLU A 205 33.04 4.03 6.24
N ALA A 206 33.22 4.95 5.27
CA ALA A 206 33.08 6.37 5.52
C ALA A 206 31.63 6.80 5.84
N VAL A 207 30.63 6.16 5.24
CA VAL A 207 29.22 6.38 5.64
C VAL A 207 28.98 5.81 7.04
N GLU A 208 29.39 4.56 7.28
CA GLU A 208 29.22 3.86 8.56
C GLU A 208 29.83 4.67 9.70
N SER A 209 31.07 5.16 9.53
CA SER A 209 31.78 5.94 10.53
C SER A 209 31.18 7.33 10.77
N LYS A 210 30.60 7.96 9.73
CA LYS A 210 30.03 9.30 9.84
C LYS A 210 28.64 9.29 10.49
N LEU A 211 27.83 8.29 10.17
CA LEU A 211 26.45 8.17 10.62
C LEU A 211 26.27 7.23 11.82
N ASP A 212 27.31 6.50 12.22
CA ASP A 212 27.30 5.51 13.31
C ASP A 212 26.22 4.42 13.11
N ILE A 213 26.11 3.91 11.88
CA ILE A 213 25.15 2.87 11.47
C ILE A 213 25.82 1.82 10.60
N VAL A 214 25.25 0.60 10.56
CA VAL A 214 25.65 -0.45 9.62
C VAL A 214 24.65 -0.60 8.46
N PRO A 215 25.02 -1.26 7.35
CA PRO A 215 24.11 -1.43 6.22
C PRO A 215 22.88 -2.24 6.63
N GLY A 216 21.70 -1.69 6.35
CA GLY A 216 20.40 -2.20 6.78
C GLY A 216 19.78 -1.43 7.93
N GLN A 217 20.53 -0.51 8.57
CA GLN A 217 20.05 0.30 9.69
C GLN A 217 19.69 1.73 9.29
N THR A 218 18.90 2.36 10.15
CA THR A 218 18.57 3.78 10.12
C THR A 218 19.23 4.52 11.27
N THR A 219 19.64 5.77 11.04
CA THR A 219 20.20 6.64 12.08
C THR A 219 19.20 6.92 13.20
N LYS A 220 19.71 7.19 14.42
CA LYS A 220 18.85 7.44 15.61
C LYS A 220 17.95 8.66 15.49
N ASP A 221 18.35 9.63 14.67
CA ASP A 221 17.56 10.82 14.34
C ASP A 221 16.51 10.54 13.25
N GLY A 222 16.46 9.33 12.68
CA GLY A 222 15.53 8.94 11.62
C GLY A 222 15.81 9.62 10.28
N MET A 223 16.97 10.27 10.11
CA MET A 223 17.26 11.06 8.92
C MET A 223 17.77 10.21 7.76
N PHE A 224 18.65 9.24 8.03
CA PHE A 224 19.33 8.47 6.99
C PHE A 224 19.20 6.96 7.21
N SER A 225 18.91 6.23 6.15
CA SER A 225 19.09 4.77 6.09
C SER A 225 20.25 4.42 5.17
N LEU A 226 21.05 3.44 5.56
CA LEU A 226 22.14 2.91 4.74
C LEU A 226 21.76 1.55 4.17
N GLU A 227 21.81 1.40 2.85
CA GLU A 227 21.63 0.13 2.17
C GLU A 227 22.85 -0.22 1.32
N ARG A 228 23.33 -1.46 1.46
CA ARG A 228 24.37 -2.00 0.59
C ARG A 228 23.72 -2.68 -0.61
N VAL A 229 24.08 -2.25 -1.82
CA VAL A 229 23.58 -2.85 -3.06
C VAL A 229 24.69 -3.51 -3.86
N ALA A 230 24.36 -4.59 -4.55
CA ALA A 230 25.31 -5.34 -5.36
C ALA A 230 25.73 -4.58 -6.63
N CYS A 231 24.81 -3.92 -7.33
CA CYS A 231 25.15 -3.15 -8.52
C CYS A 231 24.12 -2.04 -8.78
N LEU A 232 24.61 -0.85 -9.13
CA LEU A 232 23.78 0.27 -9.60
C LEU A 232 23.81 0.45 -11.12
N GLY A 233 24.61 -0.33 -11.85
CA GLY A 233 24.74 -0.24 -13.30
C GLY A 233 25.59 0.93 -13.82
N CYS A 234 26.07 1.82 -12.94
CA CYS A 234 26.83 3.02 -13.33
C CYS A 234 28.36 2.83 -13.25
N CYS A 235 28.89 1.72 -13.78
CA CYS A 235 30.31 1.34 -13.63
C CYS A 235 31.30 2.40 -14.13
N ALA A 236 30.94 3.19 -15.15
CA ALA A 236 31.78 4.28 -15.67
C ALA A 236 32.04 5.42 -14.67
N LEU A 237 31.20 5.51 -13.62
CA LEU A 237 31.27 6.52 -12.57
C LEU A 237 31.75 5.95 -11.23
N ALA A 238 32.27 4.72 -11.20
CA ALA A 238 32.74 4.10 -9.96
C ALA A 238 33.79 4.96 -9.23
N PRO A 239 33.75 5.06 -7.88
CA PRO A 239 32.72 4.57 -6.96
C PRO A 239 31.40 5.34 -7.04
N VAL A 240 30.28 4.62 -6.96
CA VAL A 240 28.93 5.19 -7.06
C VAL A 240 28.11 4.95 -5.80
N VAL A 241 27.42 5.99 -5.35
CA VAL A 241 26.40 5.97 -4.30
C VAL A 241 25.13 6.62 -4.85
N THR A 242 23.95 6.18 -4.41
CA THR A 242 22.72 6.96 -4.63
C THR A 242 22.18 7.49 -3.32
N ILE A 243 21.67 8.73 -3.32
CA ILE A 243 20.91 9.28 -2.21
C ILE A 243 19.54 9.66 -2.77
N ASP A 244 18.46 9.05 -2.25
CA ASP A 244 17.08 9.25 -2.72
C ASP A 244 16.86 9.04 -4.22
N GLY A 245 17.66 8.15 -4.81
CA GLY A 245 17.62 7.84 -6.24
C GLY A 245 18.50 8.73 -7.12
N GLU A 246 19.05 9.82 -6.59
CA GLU A 246 20.05 10.62 -7.30
C GLU A 246 21.41 9.93 -7.30
N VAL A 247 22.07 9.87 -8.45
CA VAL A 247 23.34 9.15 -8.63
C VAL A 247 24.54 10.07 -8.37
N TYR A 248 25.39 9.70 -7.43
CA TYR A 248 26.64 10.37 -7.08
C TYR A 248 27.83 9.50 -7.52
N GLY A 249 28.51 9.93 -8.58
CA GLY A 249 29.67 9.26 -9.16
C GLY A 249 31.02 9.82 -8.71
N GLN A 250 32.08 9.04 -8.94
CA GLN A 250 33.47 9.36 -8.58
C GLN A 250 33.55 9.87 -7.14
N MET A 251 32.88 9.15 -6.25
CA MET A 251 32.75 9.54 -4.86
C MET A 251 34.05 9.35 -4.10
N SER A 252 34.26 10.26 -3.16
CA SER A 252 35.34 10.21 -2.17
C SER A 252 34.73 10.46 -0.79
N PRO A 253 35.38 10.03 0.30
CA PRO A 253 34.88 10.28 1.66
C PRO A 253 34.61 11.77 1.95
N ALA A 254 35.42 12.67 1.37
CA ALA A 254 35.24 14.12 1.50
C ALA A 254 34.00 14.62 0.75
N LYS A 255 33.75 14.15 -0.48
CA LYS A 255 32.53 14.50 -1.24
C LYS A 255 31.28 13.94 -0.55
N LEU A 256 31.36 12.73 -0.01
CA LEU A 256 30.27 12.08 0.72
C LEU A 256 29.90 12.89 1.95
N SER A 257 30.90 13.27 2.74
CA SER A 257 30.71 14.08 3.94
C SER A 257 29.97 15.38 3.61
N ARG A 258 30.38 16.07 2.54
CA ARG A 258 29.71 17.30 2.07
C ARG A 258 28.29 17.08 1.59
N ALA A 259 28.01 15.96 0.92
CA ALA A 259 26.67 15.63 0.45
C ALA A 259 25.71 15.41 1.63
N ILE A 260 26.15 14.64 2.63
CA ILE A 260 25.38 14.40 3.87
C ILE A 260 25.15 15.71 4.63
N ASP A 261 26.20 16.54 4.82
CA ASP A 261 26.08 17.82 5.53
C ASP A 261 25.13 18.79 4.82
N LYS A 262 25.10 18.77 3.48
CA LYS A 262 24.18 19.59 2.69
C LYS A 262 22.72 19.19 2.94
N ILE A 263 22.45 17.89 3.02
CA ILE A 263 21.09 17.38 3.27
C ILE A 263 20.66 17.75 4.69
N TYR A 264 21.52 17.52 5.70
CA TYR A 264 21.25 17.95 7.08
C TYR A 264 20.90 19.44 7.17
N ARG A 265 21.64 20.31 6.47
CA ARG A 265 21.36 21.75 6.43
C ARG A 265 20.04 22.10 5.74
N THR A 266 19.65 21.33 4.73
CA THR A 266 18.42 21.59 3.97
C THR A 266 17.20 21.26 4.81
N GLU A 267 17.26 20.17 5.57
CA GLU A 267 16.16 19.75 6.44
C GLU A 267 16.06 20.59 7.72
N SER A 268 17.19 21.07 8.27
CA SER A 268 17.17 22.00 9.40
C SER A 268 16.48 23.34 9.08
N VAL A 269 16.44 23.74 7.80
CA VAL A 269 15.78 24.98 7.35
C VAL A 269 14.28 24.81 7.11
N LYS A 270 13.79 23.56 6.95
CA LYS A 270 12.36 23.27 6.77
C LYS A 270 11.59 23.11 8.09
N SER A 271 12.29 23.00 9.21
CA SER A 271 11.70 22.74 10.53
C SER A 271 11.49 24.01 11.38
N ASP A 272 11.85 25.18 10.84
CA ASP A 272 11.57 26.53 11.37
C ASP A 272 10.47 27.22 10.54
#